data_AF-A0A7G2D7B1-F1
#
_entry.id   AF-A0A7G2D7B1-F1
#
_cell.length_a   1.000
_cell.length_b   1.000
_cell.length_c   1.000
_cell.angle_alpha   90.00
_cell.angle_beta   90.00
_cell.angle_gamma   90.00
#
_symmetry.space_group_name_H-M   'P 1'
#
loop_
_entity.id
_entity.type
_entity.pdbx_description
1 polymer ?
#
loop_
_entity_poly.entity_id
_entity_poly.type
_entity_poly.pdbx_seq_one_letter_code
_entity_poly.pdbx_strand_id
1 'polypeptide(L)'
;MRNVIPSMLVAIFILIGGLHSALAAPYWIKPGVYIEYIAQRYDPYIQYRVSHGDKPDWVTTSLMIYNYSGVLYVIKTYNDTVIRFNLSDENNEYIISHVQIELTNVTVMTVLPKGVHPPAFWKDVDVLSAKTEKSHDPDFKDWTWYIFKLREVTITGSHLIREADMQVVKDGKAYGHTMLFDSPLHPLEKGSAFSKYPFSTVIGRVTVDNKNSKKWKNITYYPPLKTVVTEGYSFNLTQPFGKGYPIEIVQMATLIYTFDASDGNLVFTPNGGPDLWAVGILSASFSDEYALYQAEVRHDDSYATGLVLKLFKTSAKRLNTISFRKPDVKTAYVFHGSLAILLIIVGLTKIKKRRE
;
A
#
# COMPACT_ATOMS: atom_id res chain seq x y z
N MET A 1 -56.77 -21.97 -8.78
CA MET A 1 -55.92 -21.09 -7.93
C MET A 1 -54.62 -21.78 -7.53
N ARG A 2 -53.76 -22.20 -8.48
CA ARG A 2 -52.61 -23.08 -8.19
C ARG A 2 -51.23 -22.41 -8.35
N ASN A 3 -51.17 -21.15 -8.80
CA ASN A 3 -49.92 -20.48 -9.21
C ASN A 3 -49.59 -19.18 -8.44
N VAL A 4 -50.40 -18.74 -7.47
CA VAL A 4 -50.23 -17.42 -6.82
C VAL A 4 -49.23 -17.45 -5.65
N ILE A 5 -49.12 -18.59 -4.96
CA ILE A 5 -48.29 -18.74 -3.74
C ILE A 5 -46.77 -18.70 -4.03
N PRO A 6 -46.23 -19.31 -5.10
CA PRO A 6 -44.79 -19.24 -5.41
C PRO A 6 -44.35 -17.82 -5.79
N SER A 7 -45.20 -17.09 -6.51
CA SER A 7 -44.92 -15.72 -6.98
C SER A 7 -44.77 -14.72 -5.85
N MET A 8 -45.54 -14.88 -4.77
CA MET A 8 -45.52 -13.95 -3.64
C MET A 8 -44.27 -14.14 -2.75
N LEU A 9 -43.81 -15.39 -2.59
CA LEU A 9 -42.57 -15.72 -1.87
C LEU A 9 -41.32 -15.24 -2.60
N VAL A 10 -41.30 -15.37 -3.93
CA VAL A 10 -40.21 -14.83 -4.77
C VAL A 10 -40.18 -13.30 -4.68
N ALA A 11 -41.33 -12.63 -4.73
CA ALA A 11 -41.41 -11.18 -4.59
C ALA A 11 -40.92 -10.69 -3.21
N ILE A 12 -41.25 -11.40 -2.12
CA ILE A 12 -40.76 -11.08 -0.77
C ILE A 12 -39.25 -11.31 -0.65
N PHE A 13 -38.69 -12.36 -1.26
CA PHE A 13 -37.23 -12.58 -1.29
C PHE A 13 -36.50 -11.51 -2.13
N ILE A 14 -37.09 -11.05 -3.23
CA ILE A 14 -36.55 -9.96 -4.05
C ILE A 14 -36.64 -8.63 -3.29
N LEU A 15 -37.71 -8.37 -2.55
CA LEU A 15 -37.86 -7.17 -1.72
C LEU A 15 -36.88 -7.16 -0.52
N ILE A 16 -36.71 -8.29 0.17
CA ILE A 16 -35.78 -8.40 1.31
C ILE A 16 -34.32 -8.41 0.84
N GLY A 17 -34.03 -9.05 -0.30
CA GLY A 17 -32.71 -9.07 -0.92
C GLY A 17 -32.32 -7.74 -1.57
N GLY A 18 -33.27 -7.04 -2.19
CA GLY A 18 -33.05 -5.75 -2.84
C GLY A 18 -32.86 -4.58 -1.86
N LEU A 19 -33.36 -4.69 -0.64
CA LEU A 19 -33.20 -3.67 0.41
C LEU A 19 -31.85 -3.74 1.16
N HIS A 20 -31.04 -4.79 0.95
CA HIS A 20 -29.72 -4.95 1.59
C HIS A 20 -28.53 -4.71 0.64
N SER A 21 -28.77 -4.35 -0.62
CA SER A 21 -27.71 -3.93 -1.55
C SER A 21 -27.39 -2.43 -1.42
N ALA A 22 -27.45 -1.88 -0.21
CA ALA A 22 -26.65 -0.70 0.10
C ALA A 22 -25.19 -1.18 0.11
N LEU A 23 -24.53 -1.08 -1.05
CA LEU A 23 -23.07 -1.16 -1.17
C LEU A 23 -22.50 -0.13 -0.18
N ALA A 24 -22.22 -0.58 1.04
CA ALA A 24 -21.51 0.23 2.00
C ALA A 24 -20.21 0.64 1.33
N ALA A 25 -19.94 1.95 1.26
CA ALA A 25 -18.65 2.44 0.80
C ALA A 25 -17.55 1.64 1.51
N PRO A 26 -16.55 1.12 0.77
CA PRO A 26 -15.44 0.39 1.36
C PRO A 26 -14.92 1.10 2.61
N TYR A 27 -14.63 0.36 3.68
CA TYR A 27 -14.38 0.92 5.01
C TYR A 27 -13.17 1.88 5.06
N TRP A 28 -12.30 1.85 4.03
CA TRP A 28 -11.16 2.73 3.83
C TRP A 28 -11.50 4.08 3.13
N ILE A 29 -12.71 4.24 2.58
CA ILE A 29 -13.28 5.53 2.08
C ILE A 29 -13.96 6.30 3.23
N LYS A 30 -13.51 6.09 4.47
CA LYS A 30 -14.04 6.84 5.62
C LYS A 30 -13.04 7.93 5.98
N PRO A 31 -13.49 9.17 6.22
CA PRO A 31 -12.61 10.24 6.66
C PRO A 31 -11.77 9.81 7.87
N GLY A 32 -10.48 10.12 7.84
CA GLY A 32 -9.53 9.91 8.94
C GLY A 32 -9.10 8.46 9.10
N VAL A 33 -8.83 7.78 7.99
CA VAL A 33 -8.04 6.54 7.97
C VAL A 33 -6.57 6.91 8.10
N TYR A 34 -5.88 6.28 9.05
CA TYR A 34 -4.47 6.43 9.29
C TYR A 34 -3.78 5.09 9.09
N ILE A 35 -2.77 5.08 8.22
CA ILE A 35 -1.98 3.90 7.88
C ILE A 35 -0.52 4.20 8.17
N GLU A 36 0.15 3.32 8.91
CA GLU A 36 1.58 3.41 9.19
C GLU A 36 2.27 2.13 8.74
N TYR A 37 3.27 2.30 7.89
CA TYR A 37 4.19 1.26 7.47
C TYR A 37 5.58 1.48 8.04
N ILE A 38 6.33 0.40 8.23
CA ILE A 38 7.70 0.43 8.76
C ILE A 38 8.60 -0.57 8.05
N ALA A 39 9.87 -0.22 7.89
CA ALA A 39 10.98 -1.14 7.69
C ALA A 39 11.98 -0.91 8.83
N GLN A 40 12.16 -1.91 9.68
CA GLN A 40 12.89 -1.76 10.93
C GLN A 40 14.36 -2.17 10.81
N ARG A 41 15.25 -1.43 11.48
CA ARG A 41 16.64 -1.84 11.72
C ARG A 41 16.70 -3.01 12.70
N TYR A 42 17.64 -3.92 12.47
CA TYR A 42 17.93 -5.03 13.36
C TYR A 42 19.43 -5.36 13.39
N ASP A 43 20.11 -4.94 14.45
CA ASP A 43 21.58 -5.09 14.58
C ASP A 43 22.10 -6.53 14.38
N PRO A 44 21.43 -7.60 14.85
CA PRO A 44 21.90 -8.96 14.59
C PRO A 44 21.94 -9.32 13.10
N TYR A 45 21.05 -8.75 12.28
CA TYR A 45 21.13 -8.90 10.82
C TYR A 45 22.33 -8.16 10.24
N ILE A 46 22.55 -6.92 10.68
CA ILE A 46 23.70 -6.13 10.23
C ILE A 46 25.01 -6.86 10.57
N GLN A 47 25.14 -7.36 11.80
CA GLN A 47 26.31 -8.14 12.23
C GLN A 47 26.51 -9.41 11.38
N TYR A 48 25.41 -10.10 11.05
CA TYR A 48 25.44 -11.26 10.15
C TYR A 48 25.92 -10.87 8.75
N ARG A 49 25.38 -9.81 8.14
CA ARG A 49 25.78 -9.36 6.79
C ARG A 49 27.24 -8.93 6.76
N VAL A 50 27.68 -8.17 7.76
CA VAL A 50 29.07 -7.72 7.88
C VAL A 50 30.04 -8.90 8.08
N SER A 51 29.67 -9.92 8.86
CA SER A 51 30.49 -11.12 9.01
C SER A 51 30.62 -11.94 7.72
N HIS A 52 29.70 -11.74 6.76
CA HIS A 52 29.74 -12.35 5.43
C HIS A 52 30.35 -11.42 4.36
N GLY A 53 30.97 -10.31 4.77
CA GLY A 53 31.76 -9.44 3.89
C GLY A 53 31.03 -8.20 3.37
N ASP A 54 29.77 -7.98 3.74
CA ASP A 54 29.08 -6.74 3.38
C ASP A 54 29.66 -5.53 4.14
N LYS A 55 29.69 -4.38 3.48
CA LYS A 55 29.99 -3.12 4.16
C LYS A 55 28.77 -2.67 4.97
N PRO A 56 28.93 -2.13 6.18
CA PRO A 56 27.80 -1.62 6.97
C PRO A 56 26.93 -0.62 6.20
N ASP A 57 27.57 0.21 5.37
CA ASP A 57 26.97 1.23 4.51
C ASP A 57 26.23 0.67 3.27
N TRP A 58 26.18 -0.65 3.11
CA TRP A 58 25.34 -1.35 2.13
C TRP A 58 24.07 -1.94 2.75
N VAL A 59 24.04 -2.13 4.07
CA VAL A 59 22.86 -2.64 4.78
C VAL A 59 21.98 -1.45 5.15
N THR A 60 20.83 -1.33 4.49
CA THR A 60 19.92 -0.19 4.62
C THR A 60 18.49 -0.69 4.74
N THR A 61 17.66 0.01 5.52
CA THR A 61 16.22 -0.27 5.60
C THR A 61 15.46 0.34 4.43
N SER A 62 16.00 1.40 3.83
CA SER A 62 15.50 1.94 2.57
C SER A 62 16.60 2.56 1.71
N LEU A 63 16.38 2.45 0.40
CA LEU A 63 17.08 3.18 -0.65
C LEU A 63 16.01 3.86 -1.50
N MET A 64 16.07 5.18 -1.62
CA MET A 64 15.07 5.97 -2.35
C MET A 64 15.74 6.95 -3.32
N ILE A 65 15.08 7.22 -4.44
CA ILE A 65 15.40 8.34 -5.34
C ILE A 65 14.32 9.40 -5.18
N TYR A 66 14.66 10.55 -4.61
CA TYR A 66 13.72 11.64 -4.35
C TYR A 66 13.98 12.83 -5.28
N ASN A 67 12.94 13.30 -5.97
CA ASN A 67 12.96 14.54 -6.72
C ASN A 67 12.49 15.70 -5.82
N TYR A 68 13.44 16.54 -5.42
CA TYR A 68 13.14 17.78 -4.70
C TYR A 68 13.59 18.99 -5.50
N SER A 69 12.64 19.88 -5.82
CA SER A 69 12.92 21.10 -6.58
C SER A 69 13.68 20.86 -7.89
N GLY A 70 13.38 19.74 -8.57
CA GLY A 70 14.03 19.36 -9.82
C GLY A 70 15.40 18.72 -9.65
N VAL A 71 15.88 18.47 -8.44
CA VAL A 71 17.13 17.73 -8.18
C VAL A 71 16.80 16.33 -7.69
N LEU A 72 17.43 15.32 -8.31
CA LEU A 72 17.32 13.95 -7.84
C LEU A 72 18.33 13.69 -6.71
N TYR A 73 17.84 13.07 -5.64
CA TYR A 73 18.62 12.69 -4.47
C TYR A 73 18.55 11.19 -4.27
N VAL A 74 19.69 10.55 -4.09
CA VAL A 74 19.79 9.18 -3.58
C VAL A 74 19.78 9.25 -2.06
N ILE A 75 18.79 8.63 -1.42
CA ILE A 75 18.61 8.62 0.02
C ILE A 75 18.78 7.20 0.53
N LYS A 76 19.74 6.99 1.43
CA LYS A 76 19.99 5.72 2.12
C LYS A 76 19.68 5.86 3.60
N THR A 77 18.86 4.97 4.13
CA THR A 77 18.45 4.98 5.55
C THR A 77 19.05 3.79 6.28
N TYR A 78 19.76 4.05 7.38
CA TYR A 78 20.48 3.01 8.14
C TYR A 78 19.81 2.65 9.46
N ASN A 79 18.77 3.38 9.87
CA ASN A 79 17.88 3.01 10.99
C ASN A 79 16.46 2.79 10.45
N ASP A 80 15.43 2.95 11.28
CA ASP A 80 14.05 2.71 10.88
C ASP A 80 13.60 3.68 9.78
N THR A 81 12.84 3.14 8.82
CA THR A 81 12.06 3.88 7.83
C THR A 81 10.60 3.78 8.19
N VAL A 82 9.92 4.91 8.40
CA VAL A 82 8.48 4.94 8.73
C VAL A 82 7.73 5.77 7.69
N ILE A 83 6.64 5.22 7.15
CA ILE A 83 5.79 5.93 6.19
C ILE A 83 4.36 5.96 6.72
N ARG A 84 3.79 7.16 6.78
CA ARG A 84 2.43 7.40 7.25
C ARG A 84 1.58 7.99 6.14
N PHE A 85 0.38 7.46 6.03
CA PHE A 85 -0.68 7.96 5.17
C PHE A 85 -1.85 8.38 6.07
N ASN A 86 -2.25 9.63 5.98
CA ASN A 86 -3.47 10.13 6.60
C ASN A 86 -4.46 10.48 5.50
N LEU A 87 -5.54 9.72 5.43
CA LEU A 87 -6.55 9.81 4.40
C LEU A 87 -7.76 10.62 4.88
N SER A 88 -8.20 11.55 4.06
CA SER A 88 -9.40 12.36 4.30
C SER A 88 -10.16 12.57 3.01
N ASP A 89 -11.49 12.56 3.07
CA ASP A 89 -12.32 12.83 1.89
C ASP A 89 -12.15 14.29 1.45
N GLU A 90 -11.87 14.51 0.16
CA GLU A 90 -11.87 15.87 -0.41
C GLU A 90 -13.26 16.29 -0.85
N ASN A 91 -14.04 15.35 -1.38
CA ASN A 91 -15.43 15.38 -1.87
C ASN A 91 -15.81 13.95 -2.33
N ASN A 92 -17.05 13.69 -2.77
CA ASN A 92 -17.57 12.35 -3.15
C ASN A 92 -16.85 11.60 -4.31
N GLU A 93 -15.68 12.03 -4.77
CA GLU A 93 -14.96 11.44 -5.92
C GLU A 93 -13.45 11.22 -5.68
N TYR A 94 -12.88 11.86 -4.65
CA TYR A 94 -11.45 11.86 -4.38
C TYR A 94 -11.14 11.76 -2.89
N ILE A 95 -10.15 10.94 -2.57
CA ILE A 95 -9.55 10.83 -1.25
C ILE A 95 -8.22 11.60 -1.27
N ILE A 96 -8.06 12.57 -0.37
CA ILE A 96 -6.76 13.20 -0.12
C ILE A 96 -5.93 12.25 0.72
N SER A 97 -4.72 11.97 0.27
CA SER A 97 -3.70 11.26 1.03
C SER A 97 -2.59 12.21 1.43
N HIS A 98 -2.45 12.50 2.72
CA HIS A 98 -1.27 13.17 3.26
C HIS A 98 -0.21 12.13 3.63
N VAL A 99 0.96 12.25 3.01
CA VAL A 99 2.09 11.35 3.18
C VAL A 99 3.16 12.00 4.03
N GLN A 100 3.67 11.27 5.02
CA GLN A 100 4.83 11.64 5.83
C GLN A 100 5.80 10.46 5.91
N ILE A 101 7.01 10.68 5.41
CA ILE A 101 8.10 9.71 5.41
C ILE A 101 9.14 10.20 6.41
N GLU A 102 9.39 9.41 7.45
CA GLU A 102 10.42 9.68 8.46
C GLU A 102 11.55 8.68 8.33
N LEU A 103 12.75 9.21 8.15
CA LEU A 103 13.98 8.46 7.94
C LEU A 103 14.97 8.87 9.02
N THR A 104 15.57 7.89 9.69
CA THR A 104 16.56 8.15 10.75
C THR A 104 17.93 7.59 10.37
N ASN A 105 18.99 8.30 10.76
CA ASN A 105 20.37 8.03 10.38
C ASN A 105 20.51 7.83 8.86
N VAL A 106 20.56 8.94 8.13
CA VAL A 106 20.35 8.99 6.68
C VAL A 106 21.59 9.51 5.98
N THR A 107 21.91 8.95 4.82
CA THR A 107 22.84 9.57 3.88
C THR A 107 22.08 10.03 2.64
N VAL A 108 22.12 11.33 2.37
CA VAL A 108 21.53 11.96 1.20
C VAL A 108 22.66 12.33 0.24
N MET A 109 22.54 11.91 -1.01
CA MET A 109 23.55 12.12 -2.03
C MET A 109 22.92 12.70 -3.29
N THR A 110 23.64 13.59 -3.96
CA THR A 110 23.26 14.06 -5.29
C THR A 110 24.50 14.43 -6.09
N VAL A 111 24.36 14.49 -7.41
CA VAL A 111 25.44 14.79 -8.35
C VAL A 111 24.97 15.94 -9.21
N LEU A 112 25.68 17.06 -9.17
CA LEU A 112 25.27 18.31 -9.83
C LEU A 112 26.41 18.93 -10.63
N PRO A 113 26.11 19.69 -11.70
CA PRO A 113 27.12 20.43 -12.45
C PRO A 113 27.89 21.42 -11.55
N LYS A 114 29.12 21.77 -11.96
CA LYS A 114 29.92 22.79 -11.29
C LYS A 114 29.14 24.10 -11.09
N GLY A 115 29.16 24.61 -9.86
CA GLY A 115 28.51 25.88 -9.49
C GLY A 115 27.02 25.77 -9.15
N VAL A 116 26.41 24.60 -9.30
CA VAL A 116 25.04 24.34 -8.85
C VAL A 116 25.08 23.75 -7.44
N HIS A 117 24.39 24.40 -6.50
CA HIS A 117 24.28 23.90 -5.13
C HIS A 117 22.97 23.11 -4.94
N PRO A 118 23.00 22.02 -4.16
CA PRO A 118 21.80 21.23 -3.91
C PRO A 118 20.79 22.00 -3.04
N PRO A 119 19.51 22.11 -3.44
CA PRO A 119 18.46 22.66 -2.58
C PRO A 119 18.19 21.71 -1.41
N ALA A 120 18.37 22.19 -0.18
CA ALA A 120 18.13 21.40 1.02
C ALA A 120 16.62 21.25 1.30
N PHE A 121 16.18 20.03 1.53
CA PHE A 121 14.83 19.71 2.04
C PHE A 121 14.85 19.23 3.51
N TRP A 122 16.03 19.23 4.12
CA TRP A 122 16.26 18.89 5.52
C TRP A 122 16.58 20.16 6.32
N LYS A 123 16.63 20.02 7.65
CA LYS A 123 17.04 21.12 8.54
C LYS A 123 18.55 21.05 8.79
N ASP A 124 19.19 22.22 8.89
CA ASP A 124 20.64 22.29 9.12
C ASP A 124 21.08 21.63 10.44
N VAL A 125 20.23 21.69 11.47
CA VAL A 125 20.48 21.05 12.78
C VAL A 125 20.62 19.52 12.69
N ASP A 126 20.05 18.92 11.65
CA ASP A 126 20.13 17.47 11.43
C ASP A 126 21.39 17.06 10.67
N VAL A 127 22.15 18.01 10.09
CA VAL A 127 23.38 17.73 9.35
C VAL A 127 24.50 17.36 10.32
N LEU A 128 24.91 16.10 10.29
CA LEU A 128 26.04 15.59 11.06
C LEU A 128 27.36 15.82 10.33
N SER A 129 27.35 15.71 8.99
CA SER A 129 28.50 16.03 8.15
C SER A 129 28.07 16.28 6.71
N ALA A 130 28.80 17.14 6.01
CA ALA A 130 28.67 17.37 4.58
C ALA A 130 30.05 17.24 3.93
N LYS A 131 30.15 16.50 2.84
CA LYS A 131 31.36 16.43 2.03
C LYS A 131 31.04 16.55 0.56
N THR A 132 32.03 16.99 -0.21
CA THR A 132 31.96 17.01 -1.66
C THR A 132 33.08 16.16 -2.24
N GLU A 133 32.77 15.46 -3.31
CA GLU A 133 33.71 14.62 -4.07
C GLU A 133 33.63 15.02 -5.55
N LYS A 134 34.74 14.87 -6.27
CA LYS A 134 34.71 15.03 -7.73
C LYS A 134 34.06 13.80 -8.33
N SER A 135 33.29 13.98 -9.41
CA SER A 135 32.76 12.84 -10.15
C SER A 135 33.87 11.89 -10.60
N HIS A 136 33.63 10.60 -10.40
CA HIS A 136 34.50 9.54 -10.90
C HIS A 136 34.16 9.15 -12.36
N ASP A 137 33.07 9.69 -12.90
CA ASP A 137 32.62 9.41 -14.26
C ASP A 137 33.37 10.30 -15.28
N PRO A 138 34.07 9.70 -16.27
CA PRO A 138 34.79 10.44 -17.30
C PRO A 138 33.94 11.43 -18.10
N ASP A 139 32.64 11.16 -18.30
CA ASP A 139 31.73 12.01 -19.05
C ASP A 139 31.18 13.18 -18.21
N PHE A 140 31.37 13.11 -16.89
CA PHE A 140 30.87 14.09 -15.92
C PHE A 140 31.96 14.59 -14.96
N LYS A 141 33.23 14.63 -15.38
CA LYS A 141 34.39 15.03 -14.55
C LYS A 141 34.21 16.39 -13.84
N ASP A 142 33.45 17.28 -14.45
CA ASP A 142 33.19 18.63 -13.92
C ASP A 142 32.02 18.68 -12.92
N TRP A 143 31.35 17.55 -12.68
CA TRP A 143 30.24 17.47 -11.73
C TRP A 143 30.76 17.17 -10.33
N THR A 144 30.05 17.72 -9.35
CA THR A 144 30.34 17.57 -7.93
C THR A 144 29.34 16.60 -7.32
N TRP A 145 29.85 15.62 -6.60
CA TRP A 145 29.08 14.73 -5.76
C TRP A 145 28.94 15.35 -4.38
N TYR A 146 27.71 15.57 -3.96
CA TYR A 146 27.38 16.08 -2.63
C TYR A 146 26.90 14.94 -1.77
N ILE A 147 27.48 14.77 -0.58
CA ILE A 147 27.13 13.70 0.36
C ILE A 147 26.87 14.33 1.72
N PHE A 148 25.64 14.20 2.20
CA PHE A 148 25.19 14.69 3.50
C PHE A 148 24.84 13.51 4.40
N LYS A 149 25.45 13.44 5.59
CA LYS A 149 25.00 12.53 6.65
C LYS A 149 24.11 13.31 7.59
N LEU A 150 22.90 12.82 7.79
CA LEU A 150 21.83 13.49 8.50
C LEU A 150 21.34 12.59 9.64
N ARG A 151 20.98 13.20 10.77
CA ARG A 151 20.36 12.51 11.90
C ARG A 151 18.97 12.02 11.54
N GLU A 152 18.19 12.90 10.91
CA GLU A 152 16.81 12.64 10.54
C GLU A 152 16.47 13.39 9.26
N VAL A 153 15.56 12.82 8.47
CA VAL A 153 14.94 13.45 7.31
C VAL A 153 13.44 13.17 7.36
N THR A 154 12.63 14.22 7.26
CA THR A 154 11.18 14.11 7.09
C THR A 154 10.79 14.63 5.72
N ILE A 155 10.16 13.78 4.89
CA ILE A 155 9.59 14.17 3.60
C ILE A 155 8.07 14.16 3.74
N THR A 156 7.43 15.27 3.39
CA THR A 156 5.98 15.41 3.44
C THR A 156 5.42 15.79 2.09
N GLY A 157 4.19 15.36 1.82
CA GLY A 157 3.47 15.72 0.61
C GLY A 157 2.03 15.27 0.68
N SER A 158 1.27 15.60 -0.36
CA SER A 158 -0.06 15.05 -0.57
C SER A 158 -0.29 14.71 -2.04
N HIS A 159 -1.29 13.86 -2.25
CA HIS A 159 -1.84 13.49 -3.55
C HIS A 159 -3.31 13.09 -3.40
N LEU A 160 -3.99 12.96 -4.52
CA LEU A 160 -5.37 12.51 -4.59
C LEU A 160 -5.43 11.06 -5.05
N ILE A 161 -6.37 10.31 -4.52
CA ILE A 161 -6.76 8.99 -5.02
C ILE A 161 -8.17 9.13 -5.56
N ARG A 162 -8.36 8.93 -6.86
CA ARG A 162 -9.68 8.96 -7.49
C ARG A 162 -10.43 7.68 -7.15
N GLU A 163 -11.60 7.78 -6.55
CA GLU A 163 -12.36 6.61 -6.08
C GLU A 163 -12.83 5.69 -7.21
N ALA A 164 -13.17 6.27 -8.36
CA ALA A 164 -13.76 5.57 -9.51
C ALA A 164 -12.83 4.56 -10.22
N ASP A 165 -11.52 4.62 -9.96
CA ASP A 165 -10.55 3.67 -10.53
C ASP A 165 -9.28 3.51 -9.68
N MET A 166 -9.32 4.01 -8.43
CA MET A 166 -8.21 3.97 -7.47
C MET A 166 -6.92 4.62 -7.98
N GLN A 167 -7.01 5.54 -8.95
CA GLN A 167 -5.84 6.17 -9.55
C GLN A 167 -5.28 7.28 -8.67
N VAL A 168 -3.97 7.21 -8.43
CA VAL A 168 -3.19 8.28 -7.80
C VAL A 168 -2.95 9.40 -8.81
N VAL A 169 -3.36 10.61 -8.43
CA VAL A 169 -3.27 11.83 -9.23
C VAL A 169 -2.67 12.96 -8.40
N LYS A 170 -1.79 13.76 -9.03
CA LYS A 170 -1.29 15.01 -8.45
C LYS A 170 -1.00 16.02 -9.55
N ASP A 171 -1.41 17.27 -9.36
CA ASP A 171 -1.18 18.37 -10.31
C ASP A 171 -1.62 18.01 -11.74
N GLY A 172 -2.75 17.31 -11.87
CA GLY A 172 -3.29 16.83 -13.15
C GLY A 172 -2.57 15.62 -13.77
N LYS A 173 -1.49 15.12 -13.14
CA LYS A 173 -0.72 13.96 -13.60
C LYS A 173 -1.15 12.68 -12.88
N ALA A 174 -1.40 11.63 -13.65
CA ALA A 174 -1.68 10.30 -13.12
C ALA A 174 -0.39 9.48 -12.93
N TYR A 175 -0.25 8.82 -11.79
CA TYR A 175 0.93 8.02 -11.43
C TYR A 175 0.70 6.51 -11.55
N GLY A 176 -0.52 6.05 -11.31
CA GLY A 176 -0.88 4.63 -11.34
C GLY A 176 -2.04 4.32 -10.39
N HIS A 177 -2.33 3.04 -10.20
CA HIS A 177 -3.24 2.55 -9.17
C HIS A 177 -2.60 2.70 -7.80
N THR A 178 -3.33 3.15 -6.76
CA THR A 178 -2.76 3.23 -5.40
C THR A 178 -2.18 1.89 -4.97
N MET A 179 -1.02 1.92 -4.31
CA MET A 179 -0.40 0.74 -3.71
C MET A 179 -1.05 0.37 -2.38
N LEU A 180 -1.85 1.27 -1.78
CA LEU A 180 -2.38 1.12 -0.42
C LEU A 180 -3.51 0.09 -0.34
N PHE A 181 -4.28 -0.04 -1.41
CA PHE A 181 -5.51 -0.83 -1.43
C PHE A 181 -5.67 -1.65 -2.71
N ASP A 182 -6.18 -2.86 -2.56
CA ASP A 182 -6.77 -3.68 -3.61
C ASP A 182 -8.29 -3.67 -3.44
N SER A 183 -8.96 -2.75 -4.14
CA SER A 183 -10.41 -2.53 -4.00
C SER A 183 -11.21 -3.66 -4.67
N PRO A 184 -12.24 -4.23 -4.03
CA PRO A 184 -13.13 -5.18 -4.69
C PRO A 184 -13.89 -4.61 -5.90
N LEU A 185 -14.07 -3.28 -5.96
CA LEU A 185 -14.71 -2.59 -7.08
C LEU A 185 -13.74 -2.35 -8.25
N HIS A 186 -12.45 -2.25 -7.94
CA HIS A 186 -11.37 -2.02 -8.89
C HIS A 186 -10.20 -2.95 -8.56
N PRO A 187 -10.38 -4.27 -8.72
CA PRO A 187 -9.38 -5.24 -8.28
C PRO A 187 -8.13 -5.18 -9.15
N LEU A 188 -6.98 -5.37 -8.51
CA LEU A 188 -5.71 -5.62 -9.20
C LEU A 188 -5.72 -7.04 -9.75
N GLU A 189 -6.01 -7.15 -11.05
CA GLU A 189 -6.07 -8.40 -11.79
C GLU A 189 -4.99 -8.47 -12.85
N LYS A 190 -4.69 -9.67 -13.35
CA LYS A 190 -3.71 -9.83 -14.43
C LYS A 190 -4.14 -9.01 -15.66
N GLY A 191 -3.22 -8.21 -16.17
CA GLY A 191 -3.44 -7.29 -17.30
C GLY A 191 -3.90 -5.90 -16.91
N SER A 192 -4.31 -5.67 -15.66
CA SER A 192 -4.67 -4.32 -15.17
C SER A 192 -3.45 -3.39 -15.22
N ALA A 193 -3.65 -2.15 -15.68
CA ALA A 193 -2.62 -1.13 -15.62
C ALA A 193 -2.30 -0.78 -14.16
N PHE A 194 -1.03 -0.83 -13.80
CA PHE A 194 -0.59 -0.55 -12.43
C PHE A 194 0.11 0.80 -12.32
N SER A 195 1.07 1.10 -13.21
CA SER A 195 1.80 2.37 -13.20
C SER A 195 1.69 3.12 -14.51
N LYS A 196 1.87 4.44 -14.45
CA LYS A 196 2.01 5.34 -15.60
C LYS A 196 3.32 6.12 -15.59
N TYR A 197 3.73 6.62 -14.42
CA TYR A 197 4.96 7.40 -14.24
C TYR A 197 5.61 7.05 -12.89
N PRO A 198 6.94 6.87 -12.80
CA PRO A 198 7.97 7.23 -13.79
C PRO A 198 8.10 6.28 -14.97
N PHE A 199 7.49 5.12 -14.90
CA PHE A 199 7.39 4.15 -15.98
C PHE A 199 5.97 3.55 -16.00
N SER A 200 5.60 2.96 -17.13
CA SER A 200 4.34 2.24 -17.26
C SER A 200 4.55 0.73 -17.12
N THR A 201 3.68 0.08 -16.35
CA THR A 201 3.64 -1.37 -16.19
C THR A 201 2.22 -1.84 -15.91
N VAL A 202 2.00 -3.13 -16.13
CA VAL A 202 0.73 -3.82 -15.87
C VAL A 202 0.96 -4.95 -14.87
N ILE A 203 -0.11 -5.46 -14.25
CA ILE A 203 -0.04 -6.63 -13.39
C ILE A 203 0.20 -7.88 -14.25
N GLY A 204 1.33 -8.56 -14.05
CA GLY A 204 1.68 -9.77 -14.79
C GLY A 204 1.19 -11.06 -14.10
N ARG A 205 1.13 -11.06 -12.77
CA ARG A 205 0.75 -12.23 -11.97
C ARG A 205 -0.02 -11.82 -10.71
N VAL A 206 -1.03 -12.61 -10.37
CA VAL A 206 -1.80 -12.52 -9.12
C VAL A 206 -1.84 -13.92 -8.51
N THR A 207 -1.52 -14.01 -7.21
CA THR A 207 -1.55 -15.25 -6.43
C THR A 207 -2.33 -15.01 -5.16
N VAL A 208 -3.18 -15.96 -4.75
CA VAL A 208 -3.89 -15.91 -3.47
C VAL A 208 -3.44 -17.10 -2.62
N ASP A 209 -2.86 -16.82 -1.46
CA ASP A 209 -2.53 -17.81 -0.44
C ASP A 209 -3.64 -17.85 0.62
N ASN A 210 -4.35 -18.99 0.66
CA ASN A 210 -5.44 -19.24 1.60
C ASN A 210 -5.01 -20.03 2.84
N LYS A 211 -3.71 -20.36 2.97
CA LYS A 211 -3.23 -21.32 3.97
C LYS A 211 -2.16 -20.74 4.87
N ASN A 212 -1.19 -20.02 4.32
CA ASN A 212 -0.01 -19.60 5.07
C ASN A 212 -0.15 -18.16 5.55
N SER A 213 0.02 -17.95 6.85
CA SER A 213 0.13 -16.61 7.41
C SER A 213 1.50 -16.01 7.13
N LYS A 214 1.55 -14.68 7.17
CA LYS A 214 2.81 -13.92 7.21
C LYS A 214 2.99 -13.26 8.56
N LYS A 215 4.23 -13.17 9.04
CA LYS A 215 4.57 -12.64 10.36
C LYS A 215 5.47 -11.43 10.24
N TRP A 216 5.32 -10.51 11.17
CA TRP A 216 6.29 -9.45 11.40
C TRP A 216 6.31 -9.11 12.88
N LYS A 217 7.44 -9.34 13.55
CA LYS A 217 7.64 -9.10 14.99
C LYS A 217 6.48 -9.64 15.85
N ASN A 218 5.57 -8.77 16.28
CA ASN A 218 4.42 -9.10 17.13
C ASN A 218 3.07 -9.10 16.39
N ILE A 219 3.10 -9.03 15.05
CA ILE A 219 1.93 -9.01 14.17
C ILE A 219 1.93 -10.28 13.33
N THR A 220 0.73 -10.87 13.15
CA THR A 220 0.51 -11.96 12.21
C THR A 220 -0.61 -11.56 11.26
N TYR A 221 -0.33 -11.64 9.97
CA TYR A 221 -1.27 -11.43 8.88
C TYR A 221 -1.81 -12.79 8.46
N TYR A 222 -3.08 -13.01 8.73
CA TYR A 222 -3.73 -14.28 8.46
C TYR A 222 -4.22 -14.34 7.01
N PRO A 223 -4.28 -15.55 6.41
CA PRO A 223 -4.94 -15.74 5.12
C PRO A 223 -6.40 -15.26 5.14
N PRO A 224 -6.98 -14.90 3.97
CA PRO A 224 -6.36 -14.97 2.65
C PRO A 224 -5.41 -13.79 2.35
N LEU A 225 -4.22 -14.08 1.81
CA LEU A 225 -3.28 -13.05 1.37
C LEU A 225 -3.17 -13.06 -0.16
N LYS A 226 -3.34 -11.90 -0.80
CA LYS A 226 -3.22 -11.74 -2.25
C LYS A 226 -1.91 -11.04 -2.58
N THR A 227 -1.03 -11.71 -3.31
CA THR A 227 0.18 -11.10 -3.86
C THR A 227 -0.01 -10.78 -5.33
N VAL A 228 0.26 -9.54 -5.71
CA VAL A 228 0.31 -9.10 -7.10
C VAL A 228 1.75 -8.78 -7.48
N VAL A 229 2.12 -9.15 -8.70
CA VAL A 229 3.45 -8.89 -9.27
C VAL A 229 3.26 -8.27 -10.65
N THR A 230 3.95 -7.17 -10.91
CA THR A 230 3.91 -6.51 -12.21
C THR A 230 4.67 -7.30 -13.27
N GLU A 231 4.43 -6.99 -14.55
CA GLU A 231 5.36 -7.37 -15.60
C GLU A 231 6.72 -6.69 -15.41
N GLY A 232 7.72 -7.24 -16.08
CA GLY A 232 9.08 -6.70 -16.09
C GLY A 232 9.09 -5.29 -16.67
N TYR A 233 9.78 -4.37 -16.00
CA TYR A 233 9.96 -3.00 -16.46
C TYR A 233 11.43 -2.60 -16.43
N SER A 234 11.74 -1.61 -17.25
CA SER A 234 13.05 -0.96 -17.33
C SER A 234 12.86 0.54 -17.37
N PHE A 235 13.69 1.31 -16.67
CA PHE A 235 13.67 2.77 -16.74
C PHE A 235 15.02 3.35 -16.34
N ASN A 236 15.25 4.59 -16.78
CA ASN A 236 16.45 5.35 -16.45
C ASN A 236 16.03 6.69 -15.83
N LEU A 237 16.51 6.98 -14.62
CA LEU A 237 16.38 8.27 -13.99
C LEU A 237 17.68 9.04 -14.18
N THR A 238 17.61 10.11 -14.97
CA THR A 238 18.72 11.03 -15.18
C THR A 238 18.45 12.35 -14.48
N GLN A 239 19.48 12.96 -13.90
CA GLN A 239 19.42 14.36 -13.48
C GLN A 239 18.94 15.25 -14.63
N PRO A 240 18.07 16.24 -14.41
CA PRO A 240 17.54 17.07 -15.49
C PRO A 240 18.50 18.19 -15.96
N PHE A 241 19.80 18.09 -15.65
CA PHE A 241 20.81 19.08 -15.99
C PHE A 241 21.70 18.63 -17.15
N GLY A 242 21.85 19.48 -18.18
CA GLY A 242 22.76 19.24 -19.30
C GLY A 242 22.47 17.94 -20.05
N LYS A 243 23.50 17.10 -20.26
CA LYS A 243 23.34 15.75 -20.86
C LYS A 243 22.64 14.73 -19.94
N GLY A 244 22.41 15.10 -18.68
CA GLY A 244 21.77 14.28 -17.65
C GLY A 244 22.68 13.19 -17.09
N TYR A 245 23.05 13.31 -15.81
CA TYR A 245 23.79 12.26 -15.11
C TYR A 245 22.83 11.11 -14.72
N PRO A 246 23.11 9.85 -15.08
CA PRO A 246 22.27 8.72 -14.68
C PRO A 246 22.36 8.48 -13.17
N ILE A 247 21.26 8.69 -12.46
CA ILE A 247 21.15 8.45 -11.02
C ILE A 247 20.75 6.99 -10.75
N GLU A 248 19.88 6.44 -11.58
CA GLU A 248 19.43 5.07 -11.47
C GLU A 248 19.14 4.51 -12.86
N ILE A 249 19.69 3.33 -13.15
CA ILE A 249 19.41 2.58 -14.38
C ILE A 249 18.87 1.23 -13.95
N VAL A 250 17.57 1.01 -14.19
CA VAL A 250 16.92 -0.28 -13.96
C VAL A 250 16.75 -0.97 -15.29
N GLN A 251 17.53 -2.05 -15.48
CA GLN A 251 17.51 -2.83 -16.72
C GLN A 251 16.33 -3.79 -16.76
N MET A 252 15.99 -4.43 -15.64
CA MET A 252 14.83 -5.29 -15.50
C MET A 252 14.47 -5.46 -14.03
N ALA A 253 13.25 -5.10 -13.67
CA ALA A 253 12.70 -5.30 -12.32
C ALA A 253 11.20 -5.60 -12.38
N THR A 254 10.65 -6.03 -11.25
CA THR A 254 9.21 -6.21 -11.05
C THR A 254 8.82 -5.61 -9.70
N LEU A 255 7.60 -5.11 -9.59
CA LEU A 255 7.04 -4.65 -8.32
C LEU A 255 6.19 -5.77 -7.72
N ILE A 256 6.25 -5.93 -6.40
CA ILE A 256 5.56 -6.97 -5.63
C ILE A 256 4.79 -6.32 -4.49
N TYR A 257 3.49 -6.57 -4.41
CA TYR A 257 2.64 -6.07 -3.32
C TYR A 257 1.80 -7.21 -2.78
N THR A 258 1.76 -7.35 -1.46
CA THR A 258 0.90 -8.35 -0.81
C THR A 258 -0.15 -7.65 0.02
N PHE A 259 -1.40 -7.97 -0.24
CA PHE A 259 -2.59 -7.43 0.40
C PHE A 259 -3.25 -8.48 1.27
N ASP A 260 -3.95 -8.04 2.31
CA ASP A 260 -4.97 -8.85 2.97
C ASP A 260 -6.17 -8.92 2.03
N ALA A 261 -6.51 -10.10 1.54
CA ALA A 261 -7.57 -10.25 0.55
C ALA A 261 -8.98 -10.14 1.17
N SER A 262 -9.10 -10.11 2.51
CA SER A 262 -10.38 -9.93 3.19
C SER A 262 -10.83 -8.48 3.20
N ASP A 263 -9.88 -7.54 3.26
CA ASP A 263 -10.16 -6.12 3.45
C ASP A 263 -9.50 -5.23 2.37
N GLY A 264 -8.49 -5.75 1.67
CA GLY A 264 -7.80 -5.12 0.56
C GLY A 264 -6.62 -4.27 1.00
N ASN A 265 -6.27 -4.20 2.29
CA ASN A 265 -5.15 -3.40 2.76
C ASN A 265 -3.81 -3.97 2.30
N LEU A 266 -2.88 -3.10 1.87
CA LEU A 266 -1.50 -3.51 1.65
C LEU A 266 -0.88 -3.92 2.99
N VAL A 267 -0.37 -5.13 3.03
CA VAL A 267 0.23 -5.77 4.21
C VAL A 267 1.75 -5.66 4.19
N PHE A 268 2.38 -5.92 3.05
CA PHE A 268 3.80 -5.61 2.86
C PHE A 268 4.22 -5.50 1.39
N THR A 269 5.33 -4.80 1.15
CA THR A 269 5.99 -4.70 -0.16
C THR A 269 7.48 -4.36 0.00
N PRO A 270 8.39 -4.92 -0.82
CA PRO A 270 9.77 -4.44 -0.87
C PRO A 270 9.93 -3.18 -1.74
N ASN A 271 8.87 -2.67 -2.37
CA ASN A 271 8.94 -1.62 -3.39
C ASN A 271 8.22 -0.33 -3.00
N GLY A 272 8.60 0.79 -3.61
CA GLY A 272 7.74 1.98 -3.69
C GLY A 272 6.55 1.77 -4.62
N GLY A 273 5.74 2.81 -4.84
CA GLY A 273 4.59 2.75 -5.74
C GLY A 273 3.98 4.12 -6.02
N PRO A 274 2.87 4.18 -6.77
CA PRO A 274 2.25 5.43 -7.23
C PRO A 274 2.04 6.50 -6.14
N ASP A 275 1.66 6.11 -4.93
CA ASP A 275 1.47 7.00 -3.79
C ASP A 275 2.78 7.70 -3.36
N LEU A 276 3.91 7.01 -3.43
CA LEU A 276 5.23 7.59 -3.14
C LEU A 276 5.76 8.42 -4.32
N TRP A 277 5.50 7.95 -5.55
CA TRP A 277 5.90 8.65 -6.77
C TRP A 277 5.23 10.03 -6.88
N ALA A 278 3.97 10.14 -6.47
CA ALA A 278 3.23 11.40 -6.44
C ALA A 278 3.83 12.42 -5.44
N VAL A 279 4.47 11.95 -4.37
CA VAL A 279 5.20 12.84 -3.44
C VAL A 279 6.67 13.01 -3.78
N GLY A 280 7.09 12.60 -4.98
CA GLY A 280 8.41 12.85 -5.55
C GLY A 280 9.44 11.75 -5.31
N ILE A 281 9.12 10.69 -4.57
CA ILE A 281 9.99 9.52 -4.41
C ILE A 281 9.85 8.68 -5.68
N LEU A 282 10.71 8.83 -6.68
CA LEU A 282 10.55 8.19 -8.00
C LEU A 282 10.96 6.72 -8.03
N SER A 283 11.77 6.28 -7.08
CA SER A 283 12.13 4.87 -6.88
C SER A 283 12.34 4.63 -5.40
N ALA A 284 11.95 3.45 -4.92
CA ALA A 284 12.21 3.04 -3.55
C ALA A 284 12.29 1.53 -3.44
N SER A 285 13.23 1.06 -2.63
CA SER A 285 13.31 -0.31 -2.15
C SER A 285 13.40 -0.31 -0.63
N PHE A 286 12.72 -1.26 0.00
CA PHE A 286 12.63 -1.39 1.45
C PHE A 286 13.11 -2.76 1.91
N SER A 287 13.74 -2.78 3.08
CA SER A 287 14.31 -3.97 3.70
C SER A 287 14.05 -3.93 5.20
N ASP A 288 13.06 -4.67 5.70
CA ASP A 288 12.92 -4.90 7.14
C ASP A 288 13.99 -5.92 7.57
N GLU A 289 15.01 -5.43 8.27
CA GLU A 289 16.18 -6.22 8.65
C GLU A 289 15.85 -7.31 9.67
N TYR A 290 14.80 -7.11 10.48
CA TYR A 290 14.32 -8.13 11.39
C TYR A 290 13.70 -9.30 10.61
N ALA A 291 12.79 -9.02 9.68
CA ALA A 291 12.18 -10.04 8.84
C ALA A 291 13.20 -10.75 7.94
N LEU A 292 14.17 -10.01 7.37
CA LEU A 292 15.26 -10.59 6.59
C LEU A 292 16.14 -11.50 7.43
N TYR A 293 16.41 -11.17 8.70
CA TYR A 293 17.12 -12.09 9.59
C TYR A 293 16.36 -13.41 9.79
N GLN A 294 15.05 -13.35 9.98
CA GLN A 294 14.25 -14.58 10.14
C GLN A 294 14.23 -15.40 8.84
N ALA A 295 14.05 -14.76 7.70
CA ALA A 295 14.01 -15.45 6.41
C ALA A 295 15.39 -15.99 6.00
N GLU A 296 16.43 -15.16 5.98
CA GLU A 296 17.74 -15.54 5.45
C GLU A 296 18.59 -16.35 6.44
N VAL A 297 18.56 -15.99 7.73
CA VAL A 297 19.43 -16.60 8.75
C VAL A 297 18.73 -17.74 9.50
N ARG A 298 17.42 -17.61 9.75
CA ARG A 298 16.63 -18.65 10.41
C ARG A 298 15.87 -19.55 9.44
N HIS A 299 15.94 -19.27 8.13
CA HIS A 299 15.25 -20.03 7.09
C HIS A 299 13.73 -20.12 7.33
N ASP A 300 13.13 -19.05 7.87
CA ASP A 300 11.68 -18.93 8.07
C ASP A 300 11.06 -17.93 7.07
N ASP A 301 10.65 -18.45 5.91
CA ASP A 301 9.97 -17.70 4.86
C ASP A 301 8.55 -17.23 5.23
N SER A 302 8.07 -17.52 6.45
CA SER A 302 6.79 -16.98 6.95
C SER A 302 6.88 -15.51 7.33
N TYR A 303 8.05 -14.88 7.30
CA TYR A 303 8.19 -13.45 7.62
C TYR A 303 7.94 -12.53 6.42
N ALA A 304 7.22 -11.43 6.66
CA ALA A 304 6.95 -10.37 5.69
C ALA A 304 8.16 -9.44 5.59
N THR A 305 8.84 -9.44 4.44
CA THR A 305 10.04 -8.62 4.19
C THR A 305 9.67 -7.32 3.46
N GLY A 306 10.44 -6.27 3.73
CA GLY A 306 10.29 -4.95 3.09
C GLY A 306 9.59 -3.92 3.97
N LEU A 307 8.72 -3.10 3.39
CA LEU A 307 7.86 -2.15 4.08
C LEU A 307 6.60 -2.87 4.55
N VAL A 308 6.35 -2.92 5.86
CA VAL A 308 5.31 -3.75 6.48
C VAL A 308 4.26 -2.92 7.21
N LEU A 309 2.98 -3.30 7.12
CA LEU A 309 1.85 -2.62 7.76
C LEU A 309 1.93 -2.75 9.28
N LYS A 310 2.33 -1.68 9.96
CA LYS A 310 2.44 -1.64 11.42
C LYS A 310 1.12 -1.29 12.09
N LEU A 311 0.38 -0.35 11.52
CA LEU A 311 -0.83 0.16 12.13
C LEU A 311 -1.84 0.63 11.08
N PHE A 312 -3.07 0.19 11.23
CA PHE A 312 -4.23 0.68 10.49
C PHE A 312 -5.28 1.16 11.49
N LYS A 313 -5.68 2.42 11.42
CA LYS A 313 -6.71 3.02 12.28
C LYS A 313 -7.75 3.70 11.42
N THR A 314 -9.01 3.33 11.58
CA THR A 314 -10.13 4.12 11.05
C THR A 314 -10.65 5.01 12.17
N SER A 315 -10.75 6.32 11.97
CA SER A 315 -11.54 7.15 12.88
C SER A 315 -13.02 6.84 12.63
N ALA A 316 -13.51 5.80 13.30
CA ALA A 316 -14.93 5.64 13.47
C ALA A 316 -15.42 6.88 14.23
N LYS A 317 -15.98 7.88 13.54
CA LYS A 317 -17.12 8.59 14.13
C LYS A 317 -17.97 7.47 14.70
N ARG A 318 -18.15 7.44 16.03
CA ARG A 318 -19.09 6.53 16.70
C ARG A 318 -20.26 6.43 15.74
N LEU A 319 -20.46 5.27 15.12
CA LEU A 319 -21.73 4.98 14.49
C LEU A 319 -22.72 5.43 15.55
N ASN A 320 -23.52 6.46 15.27
CA ASN A 320 -24.72 6.68 16.04
C ASN A 320 -25.28 5.29 16.13
N THR A 321 -25.28 4.72 17.34
CA THR A 321 -25.82 3.40 17.57
C THR A 321 -27.22 3.58 17.05
N ILE A 322 -27.49 3.11 15.82
CA ILE A 322 -28.84 2.99 15.35
C ILE A 322 -29.33 1.98 16.36
N SER A 323 -29.99 2.48 17.39
CA SER A 323 -30.64 1.62 18.35
C SER A 323 -31.54 0.80 17.46
N PHE A 324 -31.18 -0.46 17.25
CA PHE A 324 -32.17 -1.42 16.85
C PHE A 324 -33.12 -1.41 18.03
N ARG A 325 -34.17 -0.59 17.91
CA ARG A 325 -35.35 -0.72 18.72
C ARG A 325 -35.71 -2.18 18.51
N LYS A 326 -35.51 -2.99 19.57
CA LYS A 326 -35.88 -4.42 19.55
C LYS A 326 -37.20 -4.49 18.80
N PRO A 327 -37.34 -5.34 17.77
CA PRO A 327 -38.57 -5.43 17.00
C PRO A 327 -39.71 -5.45 18.01
N ASP A 328 -40.61 -4.46 17.91
CA ASP A 328 -41.77 -4.38 18.77
C ASP A 328 -42.40 -5.77 18.76
N VAL A 329 -42.65 -6.33 19.95
CA VAL A 329 -42.86 -7.76 20.20
C VAL A 329 -43.88 -8.38 19.23
N LYS A 330 -44.78 -7.56 18.69
CA LYS A 330 -45.74 -7.88 17.63
C LYS A 330 -45.12 -8.35 16.30
N THR A 331 -44.01 -7.79 15.80
CA THR A 331 -43.42 -8.18 14.50
C THR A 331 -42.64 -9.49 14.57
N ALA A 332 -42.08 -9.84 15.73
CA ALA A 332 -41.49 -11.16 15.97
C ALA A 332 -42.55 -12.28 15.87
N TYR A 333 -43.76 -12.05 16.41
CA TYR A 333 -44.89 -12.98 16.26
C TYR A 333 -45.35 -13.10 14.81
N VAL A 334 -45.30 -12.02 14.02
CA VAL A 334 -45.61 -12.06 12.59
C VAL A 334 -44.58 -12.91 11.83
N PHE A 335 -43.29 -12.77 12.14
CA PHE A 335 -42.22 -13.57 11.54
C PHE A 335 -42.31 -15.06 11.92
N HIS A 336 -42.48 -15.37 13.20
CA HIS A 336 -42.64 -16.75 13.64
C HIS A 336 -43.95 -17.38 13.14
N GLY A 337 -45.04 -16.61 13.09
CA GLY A 337 -46.32 -17.04 12.53
C GLY A 337 -46.22 -17.32 11.03
N SER A 338 -45.55 -16.46 10.26
CA SER A 338 -45.34 -16.68 8.83
C SER A 338 -44.41 -17.87 8.54
N LEU A 339 -43.40 -18.11 9.38
CA LEU A 339 -42.54 -19.30 9.31
C LEU A 339 -43.31 -20.59 9.62
N ALA A 340 -44.18 -20.57 10.64
CA ALA A 340 -45.04 -21.71 10.98
C ALA A 340 -46.04 -22.03 9.85
N ILE A 341 -46.66 -21.01 9.27
CA ILE A 341 -47.56 -21.16 8.11
C ILE A 341 -46.80 -21.74 6.91
N LEU A 342 -45.58 -21.27 6.65
CA LEU A 342 -44.74 -21.80 5.57
C LEU A 342 -44.46 -23.30 5.77
N LEU A 343 -44.09 -23.71 6.99
CA LEU A 343 -43.83 -25.11 7.33
C LEU A 343 -45.08 -25.99 7.18
N ILE A 344 -46.26 -25.49 7.56
CA ILE A 344 -47.54 -26.18 7.38
C ILE A 344 -47.85 -26.34 5.89
N ILE A 345 -47.66 -25.30 5.07
CA ILE A 345 -47.91 -25.36 3.62
C ILE A 345 -46.96 -26.37 2.96
N VAL A 346 -45.68 -26.39 3.33
CA VAL A 346 -44.68 -27.36 2.84
C VAL A 346 -45.03 -28.79 3.29
N GLY A 347 -45.51 -28.95 4.53
CA GLY A 347 -45.96 -30.25 5.05
C GLY A 347 -47.18 -30.79 4.29
N LEU A 348 -48.20 -29.96 4.08
CA LEU A 348 -49.43 -30.33 3.36
C LEU A 348 -49.17 -30.62 1.87
N THR A 349 -48.26 -29.89 1.23
CA THR A 349 -47.86 -30.18 -0.16
C THR A 349 -47.08 -31.48 -0.28
N LYS A 350 -46.24 -31.85 0.70
CA LYS A 350 -45.60 -33.18 0.75
C LYS A 350 -46.59 -34.33 0.98
N ILE A 351 -47.62 -34.14 1.80
CA ILE A 351 -48.65 -35.17 2.05
C ILE A 351 -49.52 -35.37 0.80
N LYS A 352 -49.88 -34.30 0.09
CA LYS A 352 -50.68 -34.39 -1.14
C LYS A 352 -49.92 -35.12 -2.26
N LYS A 353 -48.61 -34.90 -2.37
CA LYS A 353 -47.71 -35.58 -3.34
C LYS A 353 -47.42 -37.05 -2.99
N ARG A 354 -47.76 -37.51 -1.78
CA ARG A 354 -47.66 -38.93 -1.37
C ARG A 354 -48.96 -39.71 -1.55
N ARG A 355 -50.08 -39.04 -1.86
CA ARG A 355 -51.41 -39.66 -2.06
C ARG A 355 -51.85 -39.68 -3.53
N GLU A 356 -51.10 -39.01 -4.41
CA GLU A 356 -51.04 -39.27 -5.85
C GLU A 356 -49.91 -40.29 -6.08
#